data_AF-A0A9P7DL83-F1
#
_entry.id   AF-A0A9P7DL83-F1
#
_cell.length_a   1.000
_cell.length_b   1.000
_cell.length_c   1.000
_cell.angle_alpha   90.00
_cell.angle_beta   90.00
_cell.angle_gamma   90.00
#
_symmetry.space_group_name_H-M   'P 1'
#
loop_
_entity.id
_entity.type
_entity.pdbx_description
1 polymer ?
#
loop_
_entity_poly.entity_id
_entity_poly.type
_entity_poly.pdbx_seq_one_letter_code
_entity_poly.pdbx_strand_id
1 'polypeptide(L)' 'NYTNFNTAIKEKPMVDLRGWPKDIPFQSPTILSGLNTLLKLHNVLKNGSCHWFCMTTHQ' A
#
# COMPACT_ATOMS: atom_id res chain seq x y z
N ASN A 1 -12.52 -3.80 -4.34
CA ASN A 1 -11.63 -4.56 -5.24
C ASN A 1 -10.24 -3.94 -5.22
N TYR A 2 -9.27 -4.65 -4.65
CA TYR A 2 -7.84 -4.27 -4.68
C TYR A 2 -7.31 -4.09 -6.12
N THR A 3 -7.94 -4.77 -7.09
CA THR A 3 -7.70 -4.63 -8.54
C THR A 3 -7.81 -3.19 -9.04
N ASN A 4 -8.63 -2.37 -8.38
CA ASN A 4 -8.79 -0.95 -8.72
C ASN A 4 -8.12 -0.03 -7.70
N PHE A 5 -7.20 -0.51 -6.86
CA PHE A 5 -6.55 0.35 -5.85
C PHE A 5 -5.94 1.61 -6.47
N ASN A 6 -5.25 1.45 -7.60
CA ASN A 6 -4.64 2.56 -8.33
C ASN A 6 -5.67 3.61 -8.80
N THR A 7 -6.88 3.19 -9.19
CA THR A 7 -7.92 4.11 -9.71
C THR A 7 -8.83 4.62 -8.59
N ALA A 8 -9.28 3.73 -7.70
CA ALA A 8 -10.25 4.02 -6.65
C ALA A 8 -9.66 4.76 -5.43
N ILE A 9 -8.36 4.63 -5.14
CA ILE A 9 -7.73 5.31 -3.99
C ILE A 9 -6.87 6.50 -4.40
N LYS A 10 -6.29 6.53 -5.61
CA LYS A 10 -5.62 7.76 -6.07
C LYS A 10 -6.61 8.86 -6.46
N GLU A 11 -7.74 8.50 -7.11
CA GLU A 11 -8.65 9.51 -7.65
C GLU A 11 -9.72 9.99 -6.67
N LYS A 12 -10.21 9.14 -5.75
CA LYS A 12 -11.31 9.53 -4.83
C LYS A 12 -10.84 10.21 -3.54
N PRO A 13 -9.94 9.61 -2.74
CA PRO A 13 -9.49 10.22 -1.49
C PRO A 13 -8.23 11.09 -1.64
N MET A 14 -7.66 11.25 -2.84
CA MET A 14 -6.34 11.92 -3.02
C MET A 14 -5.29 11.32 -2.06
N VAL A 15 -5.24 10.00 -1.92
CA VAL A 15 -4.24 9.33 -1.07
C VAL A 15 -3.36 8.46 -1.94
N ASP A 16 -2.05 8.62 -1.77
CA ASP A 16 -1.03 7.81 -2.42
C ASP A 16 -0.47 6.79 -1.44
N LEU A 17 0.03 5.69 -1.99
CA LEU A 17 0.77 4.69 -1.24
C LEU A 17 2.18 4.65 -1.78
N ARG A 18 3.10 5.26 -1.02
CA ARG A 18 4.49 5.42 -1.43
C ARG A 18 5.34 4.28 -0.89
N GLY A 19 6.30 3.84 -1.71
CA GLY A 19 7.29 2.84 -1.34
C GLY A 19 6.74 1.43 -1.05
N TRP A 20 5.57 1.11 -1.60
CA TRP A 20 5.06 -0.26 -1.58
C TRP A 20 6.05 -1.22 -2.29
N PRO A 21 6.36 -2.41 -1.72
CA PRO A 21 7.28 -3.36 -2.34
C PRO A 21 6.77 -3.87 -3.69
N LYS A 22 7.61 -3.79 -4.74
CA LYS A 22 7.25 -4.27 -6.09
C LYS A 22 6.96 -5.78 -6.14
N ASP A 23 7.62 -6.54 -5.28
CA ASP A 23 7.50 -8.00 -5.23
C ASP A 23 6.25 -8.49 -4.48
N ILE A 24 5.50 -7.58 -3.85
CA ILE A 24 4.31 -7.91 -3.06
C ILE A 24 3.11 -7.34 -3.79
N PRO A 25 2.20 -8.17 -4.32
CA PRO A 25 0.97 -7.66 -4.90
C PRO A 25 0.13 -6.97 -3.81
N PHE A 26 -0.46 -5.83 -4.15
CA PHE A 26 -1.36 -5.11 -3.24
C PHE A 26 -2.72 -5.80 -3.21
N GLN A 27 -2.94 -6.70 -2.25
CA GLN A 27 -4.12 -7.59 -2.18
C GLN A 27 -4.67 -7.70 -0.75
N SER A 28 -5.77 -8.45 -0.62
CA SER A 28 -6.32 -8.81 0.69
C SER A 28 -5.29 -9.58 1.54
N PRO A 29 -5.15 -9.28 2.84
CA PRO A 29 -4.30 -10.02 3.77
C PRO A 29 -4.56 -11.53 3.78
N THR A 30 -5.81 -11.96 3.55
CA THR A 30 -6.18 -13.38 3.49
C THR A 30 -5.52 -14.14 2.32
N ILE A 31 -5.18 -13.42 1.24
CA ILE A 31 -4.50 -13.97 0.06
C ILE A 31 -2.97 -13.89 0.23
N LEU A 32 -2.49 -12.90 0.99
CA LEU A 32 -1.08 -12.75 1.37
C LEU A 32 -0.71 -13.74 2.51
N SER A 33 -0.85 -15.04 2.26
CA SER A 33 -0.63 -16.10 3.26
C SER A 33 0.84 -16.52 3.45
N GLY A 34 1.79 -15.82 2.82
CA GLY A 34 3.22 -16.12 2.92
C GLY A 34 3.88 -15.44 4.12
N LEU A 35 4.42 -16.20 5.07
CA LEU A 35 5.09 -15.66 6.26
C LEU A 35 6.26 -14.72 5.90
N ASN A 36 7.06 -15.07 4.89
CA ASN A 36 8.13 -14.20 4.38
C ASN A 36 7.59 -12.91 3.75
N THR A 37 6.45 -12.98 3.05
CA THR A 37 5.79 -11.83 2.45
C THR A 37 5.26 -10.88 3.52
N LEU A 38 4.63 -11.43 4.57
CA LEU A 38 4.16 -10.69 5.72
C LEU A 38 5.30 -10.04 6.48
N LEU A 39 6.41 -10.76 6.69
CA LEU A 39 7.60 -10.22 7.37
C LEU A 39 8.21 -9.05 6.59
N LYS A 40 8.35 -9.20 5.26
CA LYS A 40 8.83 -8.11 4.39
C LYS A 40 7.91 -6.90 4.45
N LEU A 41 6.60 -7.11 4.33
CA LEU A 41 5.60 -6.05 4.40
C LEU A 41 5.64 -5.33 5.75
N HIS A 42 5.71 -6.08 6.84
CA HIS A 42 5.83 -5.54 8.19
C HIS A 42 7.09 -4.68 8.35
N ASN A 43 8.24 -5.13 7.85
CA ASN A 43 9.49 -4.38 7.96
C ASN A 43 9.46 -3.06 7.20
N VAL A 44 8.90 -3.03 5.98
CA VAL A 44 8.82 -1.79 5.18
C VAL A 44 7.78 -0.80 5.72
N LEU A 45 6.73 -1.27 6.38
CA LEU A 45 5.78 -0.40 7.06
C LEU A 45 6.40 0.15 8.35
N LYS A 46 7.06 -0.72 9.13
CA LYS A 46 7.70 -0.36 10.39
C LYS A 46 8.84 0.65 10.21
N ASN A 47 9.63 0.53 9.14
CA ASN A 47 10.74 1.44 8.87
C ASN A 47 10.29 2.73 8.14
N GLY A 48 9.00 2.88 7.82
CA GLY A 48 8.45 4.04 7.12
C GLY A 48 8.76 4.12 5.62
N SER A 49 9.45 3.12 5.05
CA SER A 49 9.71 3.06 3.60
C SER A 49 8.41 2.93 2.81
N CYS A 50 7.43 2.22 3.37
CA CYS A 50 6.08 2.13 2.84
C CYS A 50 5.12 2.93 3.74
N HIS A 51 4.44 3.93 3.19
CA HIS A 51 3.49 4.75 3.95
C HIS A 51 2.39 5.33 3.06
N TRP A 52 1.26 5.61 3.71
CA TRP A 52 0.17 6.37 3.11
C TRP A 52 0.51 7.85 3.13
N PHE A 53 0.36 8.51 1.99
CA PHE A 53 0.61 9.93 1.81
C PHE A 53 -0.68 10.61 1.33
N CYS A 54 -1.20 11.53 2.14
CA CYS A 54 -2.34 12.34 1.73
C CYS A 54 -1.86 13.39 0.72
N MET A 55 -2.34 13.31 -0.52
CA MET A 55 -2.07 14.28 -1.59
C MET A 55 -2.97 15.51 -1.51
N THR A 56 -3.78 15.68 -0.45
CA THR A 56 -4.59 16.89 -0.27
C THR A 56 -3.69 18.12 -0.26
N THR A 57 -3.80 18.94 -1.31
CA THR A 57 -3.33 20.33 -1.26
C THR A 57 -4.19 21.04 -0.24
N HIS A 58 -3.63 21.37 0.93
CA HIS A 58 -4.17 22.47 1.71
C HIS A 58 -4.11 23.72 0.82
N GLN A 59 -5.25 24.15 0.29
CA GLN A 59 -5.50 25.54 -0.07
C GLN A 59 -6.01 26.27 1.16
#